data_AF-A0A7V4EL08-F1
#
_entry.id   AF-A0A7V4EL08-F1
#
_cell.length_a   1.000
_cell.length_b   1.000
_cell.length_c   1.000
_cell.angle_alpha   90.00
_cell.angle_beta   90.00
_cell.angle_gamma   90.00
#
_symmetry.space_group_name_H-M   'P 1'
#
loop_
_entity.id
_entity.type
_entity.pdbx_description
1 polymer ?
#
loop_
_entity_poly.entity_id
_entity_poly.type
_entity_poly.pdbx_seq_one_letter_code
_entity_poly.pdbx_strand_id
1 'polypeptide(L)'
;MLTPTQYAHLRMIVLAIGITYGRKSLGALKEILPAESHHTNLCLFLRYNWDAEILLDIVAREQLNALDLSKKDILYLIIDDTKVKKRGKKMKALHKVKDPATGRYFQGHTFVAATLLARGVTIPFRIKTFLSAGWRRRKKKPYRKLTDLASNDRTASASRIIDRYLYRWSIEVFFKDAKQLLGLTHYQCLDIGAINR
;
A
#
# COMPACT_ATOMS: atom_id res chain seq x y z
N MET A 1 -8.90 0.91 -16.50
CA MET A 1 -7.44 1.08 -16.66
C MET A 1 -7.12 2.57 -16.70
N LEU A 2 -5.89 2.96 -16.39
CA LEU A 2 -5.45 4.36 -16.51
C LEU A 2 -5.42 4.76 -18.00
N THR A 3 -5.80 6.00 -18.30
CA THR A 3 -5.55 6.57 -19.64
C THR A 3 -4.04 6.80 -19.85
N PRO A 4 -3.55 6.95 -21.09
CA PRO A 4 -2.14 7.27 -21.36
C PRO A 4 -1.64 8.48 -20.56
N THR A 5 -2.44 9.55 -20.48
CA THR A 5 -2.12 10.75 -19.68
C THR A 5 -2.05 10.46 -18.19
N GLN A 6 -2.98 9.66 -17.65
CA GLN A 6 -2.97 9.26 -16.24
C GLN A 6 -1.75 8.39 -15.92
N TYR A 7 -1.36 7.49 -16.82
CA TYR A 7 -0.15 6.68 -16.68
C TYR A 7 1.12 7.54 -16.71
N ALA A 8 1.18 8.54 -17.60
CA ALA A 8 2.29 9.50 -17.64
C ALA A 8 2.42 10.27 -16.32
N HIS A 9 1.31 10.77 -15.76
CA HIS A 9 1.31 11.42 -14.45
C HIS A 9 1.78 10.49 -13.34
N LEU A 10 1.29 9.25 -13.30
CA LEU A 10 1.74 8.26 -12.33
C LEU A 10 3.24 8.01 -12.42
N ARG A 11 3.75 7.74 -13.63
CA ARG A 11 5.17 7.47 -13.87
C ARG A 11 6.04 8.64 -13.42
N MET A 12 5.64 9.87 -13.75
CA MET A 12 6.34 11.08 -13.31
C MET A 12 6.37 11.21 -11.79
N ILE A 13 5.27 10.94 -11.09
CA ILE A 13 5.23 10.97 -9.62
C ILE A 13 6.15 9.91 -9.02
N VAL A 14 6.10 8.69 -9.53
CA VAL A 14 6.93 7.58 -9.02
C VAL A 14 8.42 7.88 -9.20
N LEU A 15 8.80 8.37 -10.38
CA LEU A 15 10.18 8.77 -10.67
C LEU A 15 10.61 9.94 -9.78
N ALA A 16 9.78 10.98 -9.64
CA ALA A 16 10.07 12.12 -8.79
C ALA A 16 10.27 11.69 -7.32
N ILE A 17 9.43 10.79 -6.78
CA ILE A 17 9.61 10.23 -5.43
C ILE A 17 10.95 9.47 -5.31
N GLY A 18 11.36 8.76 -6.36
CA GLY A 18 12.65 8.07 -6.39
C GLY A 18 13.82 9.05 -6.35
N ILE A 19 13.79 10.08 -7.22
CA ILE A 19 14.85 11.09 -7.33
C ILE A 19 14.94 11.94 -6.06
N THR A 20 13.82 12.28 -5.43
CA THR A 20 13.80 13.02 -4.17
C THR A 20 14.19 12.17 -2.95
N TYR A 21 14.76 10.96 -3.14
CA TYR A 21 15.08 10.02 -2.07
C TYR A 21 13.91 9.79 -1.11
N GLY A 22 12.70 9.64 -1.67
CA GLY A 22 11.49 9.38 -0.92
C GLY A 22 10.77 10.61 -0.35
N ARG A 23 11.22 11.86 -0.60
CA ARG A 23 10.46 13.06 -0.21
C ARG A 23 9.21 13.22 -1.06
N LYS A 24 8.05 13.36 -0.40
CA LYS A 24 6.72 13.31 -1.06
C LYS A 24 5.85 14.53 -0.87
N SER A 25 6.39 15.57 -0.23
CA SER A 25 5.63 16.80 -0.16
C SER A 25 5.40 17.29 -1.59
N LEU A 26 4.22 17.84 -1.86
CA LEU A 26 3.95 18.42 -3.18
C LEU A 26 4.97 19.51 -3.53
N GLY A 27 5.52 20.20 -2.52
CA GLY A 27 6.66 21.11 -2.70
C GLY A 27 7.91 20.41 -3.24
N ALA A 28 8.37 19.34 -2.58
CA ALA A 28 9.55 18.60 -3.03
C ALA A 28 9.36 17.95 -4.41
N LEU A 29 8.14 17.49 -4.72
CA LEU A 29 7.85 16.94 -6.05
C LEU A 29 7.84 18.04 -7.12
N LYS A 30 7.34 19.24 -6.81
CA LYS A 30 7.36 20.38 -7.76
C LYS A 30 8.77 20.82 -8.16
N GLU A 31 9.74 20.67 -7.27
CA GLU A 31 11.14 21.02 -7.58
C GLU A 31 11.72 20.15 -8.70
N ILE A 32 11.17 18.95 -8.92
CA ILE A 32 11.67 17.98 -9.91
C ILE A 32 10.72 17.81 -11.11
N LEU A 33 9.42 18.02 -10.90
CA LEU A 33 8.43 17.87 -11.97
C LEU A 33 8.53 19.01 -12.99
N PRO A 34 8.30 18.75 -14.30
CA PRO A 34 8.32 19.78 -15.33
C PRO A 34 7.37 20.94 -15.01
N ALA A 35 7.74 22.17 -15.40
CA ALA A 35 6.96 23.39 -15.11
C ALA A 35 5.49 23.32 -15.59
N GLU A 36 5.24 22.58 -16.67
CA GLU A 36 3.91 22.34 -17.25
C GLU A 36 3.04 21.39 -16.39
N SER A 37 3.63 20.70 -15.41
CA SER A 37 2.93 19.86 -14.44
C SER A 37 2.28 20.73 -13.37
N HIS A 38 1.19 21.42 -13.72
CA HIS A 38 0.45 22.24 -12.77
C HIS A 38 0.05 21.44 -11.53
N HIS A 39 0.33 22.01 -10.36
CA HIS A 39 0.00 21.46 -9.03
C HIS A 39 -1.44 20.92 -8.94
N THR A 40 -2.37 21.64 -9.56
CA THR A 40 -3.78 21.29 -9.62
C THR A 40 -4.01 19.97 -10.33
N ASN A 41 -3.39 19.74 -11.48
CA ASN A 41 -3.53 18.49 -12.24
C ASN A 41 -2.95 17.30 -11.50
N LEU A 42 -1.81 17.48 -10.83
CA LEU A 42 -1.22 16.45 -9.98
C LEU A 42 -2.13 16.07 -8.81
N CYS A 43 -2.69 17.08 -8.13
CA CYS A 43 -3.64 16.86 -7.04
C CYS A 43 -4.93 16.21 -7.53
N LEU A 44 -5.43 16.62 -8.71
CA LEU A 44 -6.61 16.03 -9.32
C LEU A 44 -6.36 14.56 -9.67
N PHE A 45 -5.22 14.23 -10.28
CA PHE A 45 -4.84 12.85 -10.57
C PHE A 45 -4.77 11.99 -9.30
N LEU A 46 -4.11 12.47 -8.25
CA LEU A 46 -4.00 11.75 -6.98
C LEU A 46 -5.35 11.59 -6.25
N ARG A 47 -6.31 12.48 -6.52
CA ARG A 47 -7.68 12.42 -5.98
C ARG A 47 -8.64 11.67 -6.88
N TYR A 48 -8.25 11.39 -8.13
CA TYR A 48 -9.08 10.69 -9.09
C TYR A 48 -9.28 9.25 -8.65
N ASN A 49 -10.48 8.71 -8.93
CA ASN A 49 -10.84 7.35 -8.54
C ASN A 49 -10.28 6.34 -9.57
N TRP A 50 -8.97 6.11 -9.54
CA TRP A 50 -8.34 5.01 -10.26
C TRP A 50 -8.14 3.80 -9.34
N ASP A 51 -8.24 2.61 -9.92
CA ASP A 51 -8.11 1.35 -9.18
C ASP A 51 -6.63 0.99 -9.02
N ALA A 52 -6.08 1.35 -7.87
CA ALA A 52 -4.69 1.05 -7.53
C ALA A 52 -4.40 -0.45 -7.40
N GLU A 53 -5.41 -1.27 -7.10
CA GLU A 53 -5.21 -2.72 -6.98
C GLU A 53 -5.10 -3.38 -8.35
N ILE A 54 -5.88 -2.92 -9.34
CA ILE A 54 -5.74 -3.36 -10.72
C ILE A 54 -4.36 -2.97 -11.27
N LEU A 55 -3.89 -1.76 -10.98
CA LEU A 55 -2.56 -1.33 -11.40
C LEU A 55 -1.46 -2.21 -10.80
N LEU A 56 -1.54 -2.52 -9.49
CA LEU A 56 -0.62 -3.45 -8.84
C LEU A 56 -0.67 -4.84 -9.48
N ASP A 57 -1.84 -5.31 -9.92
CA ASP A 57 -1.96 -6.57 -10.66
C ASP A 57 -1.18 -6.56 -11.97
N ILE A 58 -1.35 -5.50 -12.75
CA ILE A 58 -0.70 -5.35 -14.05
C ILE A 58 0.82 -5.33 -13.86
N VAL A 59 1.33 -4.48 -12.97
CA VAL A 59 2.76 -4.37 -12.69
C VAL A 59 3.32 -5.68 -12.15
N ALA A 60 2.59 -6.37 -11.26
CA ALA A 60 3.03 -7.66 -10.74
C ALA A 60 3.14 -8.72 -11.85
N ARG A 61 2.18 -8.77 -12.78
CA ARG A 61 2.23 -9.69 -13.93
C ARG A 61 3.40 -9.37 -14.85
N GLU A 62 3.65 -8.10 -15.15
CA GLU A 62 4.80 -7.67 -15.95
C GLU A 62 6.12 -8.10 -15.30
N GLN A 63 6.26 -7.90 -13.98
CA GLN A 63 7.46 -8.33 -13.26
C GLN A 63 7.61 -9.85 -13.22
N LEU A 64 6.54 -10.61 -13.00
CA LEU A 64 6.57 -12.08 -13.04
C LEU A 64 6.94 -12.60 -14.43
N ASN A 65 6.39 -12.02 -15.49
CA ASN A 65 6.73 -12.38 -16.87
C ASN A 65 8.22 -12.09 -17.15
N ALA A 66 8.73 -10.95 -16.68
CA ALA A 66 10.14 -10.60 -16.83
C ALA A 66 11.09 -11.53 -16.05
N LEU A 67 10.62 -12.19 -14.99
CA LEU A 67 11.40 -13.16 -14.24
C LEU A 67 11.53 -14.52 -14.94
N ASP A 68 10.73 -14.79 -15.98
CA ASP A 68 10.72 -16.04 -16.74
C ASP A 68 10.78 -17.30 -15.84
N LEU A 69 9.76 -17.42 -14.99
CA LEU A 69 9.68 -18.49 -13.99
C LEU A 69 9.35 -19.83 -14.67
N SER A 70 10.12 -20.86 -14.32
CA SER A 70 9.86 -22.24 -14.70
C SER A 70 8.90 -22.91 -13.71
N LYS A 71 8.37 -24.09 -14.07
CA LYS A 71 7.57 -24.92 -13.15
C LYS A 71 8.33 -25.40 -11.90
N LYS A 72 9.67 -25.32 -11.89
CA LYS A 72 10.51 -25.67 -10.75
C LYS A 72 10.71 -24.49 -9.79
N ASP A 73 10.45 -23.26 -10.24
CA ASP A 73 10.54 -22.08 -9.40
C ASP A 73 9.37 -22.03 -8.40
N ILE A 74 9.67 -21.64 -7.18
CA ILE A 74 8.66 -21.46 -6.14
C ILE A 74 8.25 -19.99 -6.10
N LEU A 75 6.94 -19.75 -6.23
CA LEU A 75 6.34 -18.44 -6.05
C LEU A 75 5.69 -18.36 -4.67
N TYR A 76 6.25 -17.55 -3.78
CA TYR A 76 5.68 -17.32 -2.47
C TYR A 76 4.68 -16.17 -2.53
N LEU A 77 3.44 -16.42 -2.07
CA LEU A 77 2.48 -15.37 -1.73
C LEU A 77 2.61 -15.08 -0.24
N ILE A 78 3.06 -13.87 0.08
CA ILE A 78 3.29 -13.45 1.45
C ILE A 78 2.35 -12.30 1.81
N ILE A 79 1.70 -12.41 2.97
CA ILE A 79 0.64 -11.51 3.41
C ILE A 79 0.94 -11.08 4.84
N ASP A 80 0.94 -9.77 5.07
CA ASP A 80 1.17 -9.22 6.40
C ASP A 80 0.33 -7.95 6.63
N ASP A 81 0.05 -7.65 7.89
CA ASP A 81 -0.65 -6.43 8.27
C ASP A 81 0.32 -5.32 8.70
N THR A 82 0.26 -4.19 7.99
CA THR A 82 1.12 -3.03 8.26
C THR A 82 0.33 -1.91 8.92
N LYS A 83 0.83 -1.45 10.06
CA LYS A 83 0.23 -0.38 10.87
C LYS A 83 0.99 0.92 10.63
N VAL A 84 0.25 2.00 10.37
CA VAL A 84 0.81 3.32 10.04
C VAL A 84 0.21 4.38 10.96
N LYS A 85 1.04 4.93 11.86
CA LYS A 85 0.66 6.04 12.74
C LYS A 85 0.36 7.30 11.92
N LYS A 86 -0.69 8.02 12.29
CA LYS A 86 -1.13 9.28 11.65
C LYS A 86 -1.35 10.36 12.69
N ARG A 87 -0.97 11.59 12.33
CA ARG A 87 -1.20 12.80 13.14
C ARG A 87 -2.55 13.47 12.84
N GLY A 88 -3.00 13.40 11.59
CA GLY A 88 -4.27 13.99 11.15
C GLY A 88 -5.49 13.27 11.76
N LYS A 89 -6.54 14.04 12.11
CA LYS A 89 -7.77 13.52 12.75
C LYS A 89 -8.91 13.24 11.76
N LYS A 90 -8.92 13.90 10.60
CA LYS A 90 -9.97 13.80 9.57
C LYS A 90 -9.49 13.02 8.35
N MET A 91 -9.28 11.71 8.52
CA MET A 91 -8.88 10.81 7.43
C MET A 91 -9.86 9.63 7.35
N LYS A 92 -10.16 9.17 6.13
CA LYS A 92 -10.98 7.97 5.92
C LYS A 92 -10.26 6.75 6.49
N ALA A 93 -11.00 5.82 7.10
CA ALA A 93 -10.50 4.56 7.69
C ALA A 93 -9.61 4.69 8.94
N LEU A 94 -9.47 5.90 9.47
CA LEU A 94 -8.69 6.15 10.68
C LEU A 94 -9.32 5.48 11.90
N HIS A 95 -8.49 4.83 12.73
CA HIS A 95 -8.92 4.17 13.97
C HIS A 95 -7.80 4.13 15.01
N LYS A 96 -8.14 3.71 16.23
CA LYS A 96 -7.15 3.43 17.30
C LYS A 96 -6.49 2.08 17.01
N VAL A 97 -5.17 2.08 16.94
CA VAL A 97 -4.31 0.92 16.69
C VAL A 97 -3.49 0.66 17.94
N LYS A 98 -3.39 -0.59 18.38
CA LYS A 98 -2.50 -1.00 19.48
C LYS A 98 -1.10 -1.24 18.93
N ASP A 99 -0.11 -0.59 19.52
CA ASP A 99 1.31 -0.82 19.24
C ASP A 99 1.79 -2.05 20.01
N PRO A 100 2.21 -3.12 19.33
CA PRO A 100 2.72 -4.32 20.00
C PRO A 100 4.01 -4.08 20.79
N ALA A 101 4.87 -3.16 20.32
CA ALA A 101 6.18 -2.92 20.92
C ALA A 101 6.09 -2.14 22.23
N THR A 102 5.16 -1.18 22.32
CA THR A 102 5.01 -0.31 23.50
C THR A 102 3.77 -0.62 24.33
N GLY A 103 2.84 -1.45 23.82
CA GLY A 103 1.53 -1.71 24.42
C GLY A 103 0.54 -0.54 24.34
N ARG A 104 0.99 0.64 23.88
CA ARG A 104 0.20 1.88 23.83
C ARG A 104 -0.68 1.92 22.59
N TYR A 105 -1.71 2.76 22.63
CA TYR A 105 -2.54 3.02 21.46
C TYR A 105 -2.09 4.28 20.72
N PHE A 106 -2.16 4.23 19.39
CA PHE A 106 -2.01 5.40 18.54
C PHE A 106 -3.13 5.49 17.51
N GLN A 107 -3.35 6.67 16.97
CA GLN A 107 -4.30 6.87 15.89
C GLN A 107 -3.60 6.62 14.54
N GLY A 108 -4.21 5.79 13.69
CA GLY A 108 -3.56 5.38 12.46
C GLY A 108 -4.43 4.56 11.52
N HIS A 109 -3.76 4.00 10.53
CA HIS A 109 -4.33 3.05 9.58
C HIS A 109 -3.67 1.68 9.74
N THR A 110 -4.41 0.66 9.36
CA THR A 110 -3.91 -0.71 9.23
C THR A 110 -4.24 -1.16 7.82
N PHE A 111 -3.28 -1.76 7.15
CA PHE A 111 -3.46 -2.34 5.83
C PHE A 111 -3.06 -3.80 5.88
N VAL A 112 -3.79 -4.65 5.18
CA VAL A 112 -3.31 -6.00 4.85
C VAL A 112 -2.67 -5.88 3.48
N ALA A 113 -1.37 -6.13 3.41
CA ALA A 113 -0.61 -6.04 2.19
C ALA A 113 -0.11 -7.44 1.79
N ALA A 114 -0.10 -7.68 0.48
CA ALA A 114 0.38 -8.92 -0.11
C ALA A 114 1.48 -8.62 -1.12
N THR A 115 2.55 -9.40 -1.04
CA THR A 115 3.68 -9.36 -1.95
C THR A 115 3.96 -10.76 -2.47
N LEU A 116 4.46 -10.85 -3.69
CA LEU A 116 4.99 -12.07 -4.28
C LEU A 116 6.50 -12.08 -4.13
N LEU A 117 7.08 -13.24 -3.82
CA LEU A 117 8.53 -13.42 -3.79
C LEU A 117 8.90 -14.59 -4.72
N ALA A 118 9.74 -14.30 -5.70
CA ALA A 118 10.31 -15.30 -6.61
C ALA A 118 11.73 -14.89 -6.98
N ARG A 119 12.66 -15.87 -7.02
CA ARG A 119 14.08 -15.65 -7.36
C ARG A 119 14.73 -14.47 -6.61
N GLY A 120 14.38 -14.28 -5.33
CA GLY A 120 14.89 -13.18 -4.49
C GLY A 120 14.27 -11.80 -4.74
N VAL A 121 13.37 -11.67 -5.73
CA VAL A 121 12.69 -10.41 -6.07
C VAL A 121 11.33 -10.35 -5.36
N THR A 122 11.11 -9.29 -4.58
CA THR A 122 9.81 -9.01 -3.95
C THR A 122 8.98 -8.07 -4.82
N ILE A 123 7.80 -8.53 -5.22
CA ILE A 123 6.88 -7.87 -6.14
C ILE A 123 5.62 -7.45 -5.35
N PRO A 124 5.30 -6.15 -5.24
CA PRO A 124 4.04 -5.70 -4.65
C PRO A 124 2.84 -6.24 -5.44
N PHE A 125 1.87 -6.86 -4.76
CA PHE A 125 0.76 -7.53 -5.45
C PHE A 125 -0.61 -6.96 -5.10
N ARG A 126 -0.95 -6.84 -3.81
CA ARG A 126 -2.24 -6.29 -3.36
C ARG A 126 -2.11 -5.53 -2.05
N ILE A 127 -3.03 -4.59 -1.83
CA ILE A 127 -3.18 -3.92 -0.55
C ILE A 127 -4.65 -3.67 -0.26
N LYS A 128 -5.09 -4.00 0.95
CA LYS A 128 -6.45 -3.76 1.44
C LYS A 128 -6.41 -2.91 2.69
N THR A 129 -7.23 -1.86 2.71
CA THR A 129 -7.38 -1.02 3.91
C THR A 129 -8.29 -1.72 4.91
N PHE A 130 -7.83 -1.88 6.16
CA PHE A 130 -8.68 -2.34 7.24
C PHE A 130 -9.66 -1.24 7.66
N LEU A 131 -10.92 -1.62 7.88
CA LEU A 131 -11.98 -0.71 8.27
C LEU A 131 -12.54 -1.17 9.61
N SER A 132 -12.42 -0.34 10.64
CA SER A 132 -12.92 -0.64 11.98
C SER A 132 -14.42 -0.94 11.98
N ALA A 133 -14.89 -1.71 12.97
CA ALA A 133 -16.31 -2.03 13.13
C ALA A 133 -17.17 -0.76 13.19
N GLY A 134 -16.73 0.27 13.91
CA GLY A 134 -17.40 1.57 13.97
C GLY A 134 -17.53 2.24 12.59
N TRP A 135 -16.47 2.20 11.77
CA TRP A 135 -16.50 2.77 10.42
C TRP A 135 -17.45 2.00 9.50
N ARG A 136 -17.37 0.65 9.52
CA ARG A 136 -18.23 -0.25 8.74
C ARG A 136 -19.71 -0.08 9.09
N ARG A 137 -20.04 0.00 10.38
CA ARG A 137 -21.39 0.26 10.89
C ARG A 137 -21.95 1.58 10.36
N ARG A 138 -21.19 2.68 10.46
CA ARG A 138 -21.59 3.99 9.94
C ARG A 138 -21.87 3.98 8.44
N LYS A 139 -21.21 3.10 7.69
CA LYS A 139 -21.40 2.93 6.24
C LYS A 139 -22.33 1.77 5.88
N LYS A 140 -23.00 1.14 6.85
CA LYS A 140 -23.89 -0.02 6.68
C LYS A 140 -23.23 -1.16 5.86
N LYS A 141 -21.94 -1.41 6.09
CA LYS A 141 -21.18 -2.49 5.44
C LYS A 141 -20.84 -3.61 6.43
N PRO A 142 -20.75 -4.88 6.00
CA PRO A 142 -20.36 -5.99 6.87
C PRO A 142 -18.93 -5.79 7.38
N TYR A 143 -18.73 -6.09 8.66
CA TYR A 143 -17.42 -6.07 9.29
C TYR A 143 -16.57 -7.25 8.81
N ARG A 144 -15.26 -7.04 8.70
CA ARG A 144 -14.27 -8.06 8.35
C ARG A 144 -13.05 -7.87 9.24
N LYS A 145 -12.58 -8.94 9.87
CA LYS A 145 -11.31 -8.99 10.60
C LYS A 145 -10.13 -8.91 9.63
N LEU A 146 -8.93 -8.66 10.14
CA LEU A 146 -7.71 -8.66 9.31
C LEU A 146 -7.49 -10.02 8.63
N THR A 147 -7.76 -11.12 9.34
CA THR A 147 -7.72 -12.48 8.79
C THR A 147 -8.65 -12.64 7.60
N ASP A 148 -9.89 -12.12 7.70
CA ASP A 148 -10.89 -12.19 6.62
C ASP A 148 -10.52 -11.35 5.39
N LEU A 149 -9.56 -10.41 5.54
CA LEU A 149 -8.98 -9.64 4.45
C LEU A 149 -7.76 -10.34 3.83
N ALA A 150 -7.03 -11.12 4.63
CA ALA A 150 -5.83 -11.85 4.19
C ALA A 150 -6.19 -13.15 3.44
N SER A 151 -7.08 -13.96 4.00
CA SER A 151 -7.54 -15.20 3.38
C SER A 151 -8.80 -15.73 4.07
N ASN A 152 -9.69 -16.35 3.30
CA ASN A 152 -10.81 -17.16 3.82
C ASN A 152 -10.55 -18.67 3.71
N ASP A 153 -9.34 -19.07 3.28
CA ASP A 153 -8.93 -20.47 3.16
C ASP A 153 -8.68 -21.08 4.56
N ARG A 154 -9.63 -21.88 5.02
CA ARG A 154 -9.58 -22.62 6.28
C ARG A 154 -8.91 -23.99 6.16
N THR A 155 -8.53 -24.42 4.95
CA THR A 155 -8.01 -25.76 4.67
C THR A 155 -6.49 -25.78 4.50
N ALA A 156 -5.81 -24.64 4.69
CA ALA A 156 -4.35 -24.59 4.65
C ALA A 156 -3.73 -25.51 5.72
N SER A 157 -2.85 -26.43 5.29
CA SER A 157 -2.09 -27.28 6.20
C SER A 157 -1.14 -26.46 7.08
N ALA A 158 -0.83 -26.98 8.27
CA ALA A 158 0.12 -26.36 9.20
C ALA A 158 1.51 -26.14 8.58
N SER A 159 2.00 -27.09 7.76
CA SER A 159 3.27 -26.96 7.03
C SER A 159 3.27 -25.74 6.11
N ARG A 160 2.20 -25.55 5.34
CA ARG A 160 2.07 -24.42 4.41
C ARG A 160 1.97 -23.06 5.13
N ILE A 161 1.52 -23.05 6.38
CA ILE A 161 1.51 -21.86 7.23
C ILE A 161 2.94 -21.54 7.70
N ILE A 162 3.69 -22.54 8.17
CA ILE A 162 5.09 -22.39 8.62
C ILE A 162 5.98 -21.93 7.45
N ASP A 163 5.86 -22.56 6.28
CA ASP A 163 6.64 -22.19 5.10
C ASP A 163 6.44 -20.71 4.72
N ARG A 164 5.20 -20.22 4.75
CA ARG A 164 4.90 -18.80 4.53
C ARG A 164 5.48 -17.90 5.62
N TYR A 165 5.47 -18.37 6.87
CA TYR A 165 6.00 -17.61 8.00
C TYR A 165 7.51 -17.43 7.93
N LEU A 166 8.26 -18.38 7.35
CA LEU A 166 9.71 -18.27 7.17
C LEU A 166 10.12 -17.07 6.30
N TYR A 167 9.25 -16.64 5.36
CA TYR A 167 9.51 -15.47 4.51
C TYR A 167 9.08 -14.14 5.15
N ARG A 168 8.62 -14.14 6.41
CA ARG A 168 8.22 -12.93 7.13
C ARG A 168 9.31 -11.87 7.16
N TRP A 169 10.58 -12.28 7.32
CA TRP A 169 11.68 -11.33 7.50
C TRP A 169 11.95 -10.49 6.25
N SER A 170 11.93 -11.09 5.07
CA SER A 170 12.07 -10.36 3.79
C SER A 170 10.97 -9.32 3.60
N ILE A 171 9.74 -9.61 4.07
CA ILE A 171 8.63 -8.64 4.05
C ILE A 171 8.89 -7.48 5.01
N GLU A 172 9.31 -7.78 6.24
CA GLU A 172 9.56 -6.76 7.25
C GLU A 172 10.64 -5.80 6.79
N VAL A 173 11.72 -6.32 6.19
CA VAL A 173 12.78 -5.51 5.58
C VAL A 173 12.21 -4.69 4.42
N PHE A 174 11.48 -5.30 3.47
CA PHE A 174 10.86 -4.56 2.38
C PHE A 174 9.96 -3.43 2.88
N PHE A 175 9.04 -3.70 3.81
CA PHE A 175 8.18 -2.65 4.35
C PHE A 175 8.97 -1.64 5.18
N LYS A 176 9.98 -2.06 5.94
CA LYS A 176 10.81 -1.13 6.71
C LYS A 176 11.56 -0.18 5.79
N ASP A 177 12.17 -0.69 4.73
CA ASP A 177 12.89 0.10 3.74
C ASP A 177 11.94 0.98 2.93
N ALA A 178 10.79 0.44 2.52
CA ALA A 178 9.78 1.23 1.81
C ALA A 178 9.16 2.31 2.73
N LYS A 179 9.17 2.12 4.05
CA LYS A 179 8.78 3.14 5.04
C LYS A 179 9.90 4.15 5.29
N GLN A 180 11.14 3.70 5.44
CA GLN A 180 12.29 4.52 5.83
C GLN A 180 12.91 5.25 4.64
N LEU A 181 13.28 4.53 3.58
CA LEU A 181 13.92 5.06 2.38
C LEU A 181 12.90 5.74 1.46
N LEU A 182 11.76 5.09 1.27
CA LEU A 182 10.74 5.60 0.37
C LEU A 182 9.65 6.37 1.09
N GLY A 183 9.67 6.59 2.41
CA GLY A 183 8.71 7.46 3.12
C GLY A 183 7.22 7.10 2.99
N LEU A 184 6.85 5.86 2.62
CA LEU A 184 5.47 5.48 2.25
C LEU A 184 4.45 5.58 3.40
N THR A 185 4.89 5.78 4.65
CA THR A 185 4.02 6.03 5.82
C THR A 185 3.57 7.48 5.97
N HIS A 186 4.15 8.44 5.26
CA HIS A 186 3.93 9.87 5.49
C HIS A 186 2.74 10.48 4.72
N TYR A 187 1.96 9.68 3.99
CA TYR A 187 0.83 10.18 3.22
C TYR A 187 -0.26 10.83 4.11
N GLN A 188 -0.92 11.86 3.58
CA GLN A 188 -2.13 12.44 4.15
C GLN A 188 -3.28 12.27 3.14
N CYS A 189 -4.06 11.17 3.24
CA CYS A 189 -5.33 11.08 2.54
C CYS A 189 -6.32 12.05 3.19
N LEU A 190 -6.41 13.25 2.62
CA LEU A 190 -7.45 14.21 2.93
C LEU A 190 -8.72 13.82 2.17
N ASP A 191 -9.83 13.71 2.89
CA ASP A 191 -11.17 13.68 2.29
C ASP A 191 -11.55 15.12 1.89
N ILE A 192 -12.33 15.31 0.82
CA ILE A 192 -12.75 16.65 0.36
C ILE A 192 -13.51 17.41 1.47
N GLY A 193 -14.29 16.69 2.28
CA GLY A 193 -15.00 17.27 3.42
C GLY A 193 -14.12 17.66 4.61
N ALA A 194 -12.81 17.38 4.59
CA ALA A 194 -11.88 17.75 5.65
C ALA A 194 -11.27 19.14 5.46
N ILE A 195 -11.28 19.67 4.22
CA ILE A 195 -10.70 20.97 3.85
C ILE A 195 -11.70 22.12 4.05
N ASN A 196 -13.01 21.84 4.01
CA ASN A 196 -14.06 22.85 4.19
C ASN A 196 -14.51 23.01 5.66
N ARG A 197 -13.57 23.08 6.61
CA ARG A 197 -13.85 23.47 8.00
C ARG A 197 -12.69 24.25 8.59
#